data_AF-K2F6J2-F1
#
_entry.id   AF-K2F6J2-F1
#
_cell.length_a   1.000
_cell.length_b   1.000
_cell.length_c   1.000
_cell.angle_alpha   90.00
_cell.angle_beta   90.00
_cell.angle_gamma   90.00
#
_symmetry.space_group_name_H-M   'P 1'
#
loop_
_entity.id
_entity.type
_entity.pdbx_description
1 polymer ?
#
loop_
_entity_poly.entity_id
_entity_poly.type
_entity_poly.pdbx_seq_one_letter_code
_entity_poly.pdbx_strand_id
1 'polypeptide(L)'
;MNTQLPKVIAKSKKRVGRGMGSGKGSHTSGRGQKGQKSRGTIGVLFEGMKMRKSYLKRLPLMRGKGKFHPKKTRKQKYVEFKAKKSAPKKASK
;
A
#
# COMPACT_ATOMS: atom_id res chain seq x y z
N MET A 1 10.04 7.19 41.43
CA MET A 1 9.82 6.39 40.20
C MET A 1 10.09 7.29 39.01
N ASN A 2 11.23 7.11 38.34
CA ASN A 2 11.70 8.01 37.28
C ASN A 2 11.35 7.42 35.91
N THR A 3 10.42 8.01 35.18
CA THR A 3 9.94 7.52 33.87
C THR A 3 10.53 8.35 32.73
N GLN A 4 11.76 8.02 32.33
CA GLN A 4 12.41 8.64 31.16
C GLN A 4 11.93 7.93 29.88
N LEU A 5 10.91 8.50 29.23
CA LEU A 5 10.41 8.02 27.95
C LEU A 5 11.24 8.58 26.77
N PRO A 6 11.51 7.77 25.73
CA PRO A 6 12.20 8.23 24.53
C PRO A 6 11.34 9.21 23.72
N LYS A 7 11.99 10.20 23.09
CA LYS A 7 11.33 11.21 22.25
C LYS A 7 10.64 10.55 21.05
N VAL A 8 9.36 10.85 20.86
CA VAL A 8 8.60 10.40 19.70
C VAL A 8 9.02 11.21 18.46
N ILE A 9 9.64 10.55 17.48
CA ILE A 9 10.12 11.15 16.21
C ILE A 9 8.99 11.22 15.15
N ALA A 10 7.82 10.66 15.44
CA ALA A 10 6.70 10.58 14.49
C ALA A 10 6.02 11.94 14.28
N LYS A 11 5.68 12.25 13.02
CA LYS A 11 4.89 13.44 12.67
C LYS A 11 3.44 13.28 13.11
N SER A 12 2.88 14.30 13.74
CA SER A 12 1.47 14.32 14.15
C SER A 12 0.52 14.31 12.95
N LYS A 13 -0.61 13.59 13.05
CA LYS A 13 -1.65 13.56 12.02
C LYS A 13 -2.29 14.95 11.85
N LYS A 14 -2.46 15.39 10.60
CA LYS A 14 -3.17 16.63 10.29
C LYS A 14 -4.67 16.50 10.62
N ARG A 15 -5.19 17.41 11.44
CA ARG A 15 -6.63 17.53 11.74
C ARG A 15 -7.30 18.40 10.68
N VAL A 16 -8.21 17.81 9.93
CA VAL A 16 -8.97 18.49 8.86
C VAL A 16 -10.17 19.22 9.46
N GLY A 17 -10.60 20.34 8.88
CA GLY A 17 -11.78 21.09 9.39
C GLY A 17 -11.51 21.91 10.65
N ARG A 18 -10.29 22.41 10.85
CA ARG A 18 -9.88 23.19 12.02
C ARG A 18 -9.41 24.60 11.62
N GLY A 19 -10.32 25.38 11.05
CA GLY A 19 -10.08 26.78 10.64
C GLY A 19 -9.18 26.95 9.41
N MET A 20 -9.27 28.11 8.77
CA MET A 20 -8.57 28.37 7.50
C MET A 20 -7.03 28.35 7.65
N GLY A 21 -6.49 28.89 8.75
CA GLY A 21 -5.05 28.89 9.05
C GLY A 21 -4.41 27.51 9.19
N SER A 22 -5.20 26.44 9.35
CA SER A 22 -4.70 25.06 9.34
C SER A 22 -4.37 24.52 7.94
N GLY A 23 -4.72 25.26 6.87
CA GLY A 23 -4.55 24.87 5.47
C GLY A 23 -5.44 23.73 4.99
N LYS A 24 -6.31 23.17 5.83
CA LYS A 24 -7.35 22.18 5.45
C LYS A 24 -8.68 22.39 6.20
N GLY A 25 -8.91 23.58 6.74
CA GLY A 25 -10.12 23.89 7.53
C GLY A 25 -11.01 24.97 6.92
N SER A 26 -10.89 25.23 5.61
CA SER A 26 -11.84 26.07 4.87
C SER A 26 -13.19 25.34 4.65
N HIS A 27 -14.19 26.05 4.12
CA HIS A 27 -15.59 25.60 3.97
C HIS A 27 -15.77 24.22 3.33
N THR A 28 -14.81 23.77 2.51
CA THR A 28 -14.87 22.50 1.79
C THR A 28 -13.89 21.45 2.32
N SER A 29 -13.15 21.74 3.40
CA SER A 29 -12.19 20.81 4.04
C SER A 29 -11.24 20.09 3.04
N GLY A 30 -10.90 20.75 1.92
CA GLY A 30 -10.05 20.21 0.86
C GLY A 30 -10.72 19.17 -0.06
N ARG A 31 -12.04 19.01 0.01
CA ARG A 31 -12.82 18.07 -0.81
C ARG A 31 -13.53 18.71 -2.02
N GLY A 32 -13.42 20.03 -2.18
CA GLY A 32 -14.15 20.79 -3.20
C GLY A 32 -15.60 21.11 -2.81
N GLN A 33 -16.27 21.95 -3.60
CA GLN A 33 -17.59 22.50 -3.24
C GLN A 33 -18.73 21.51 -3.41
N LYS A 34 -18.78 20.80 -4.55
CA LYS A 34 -19.86 19.88 -4.92
C LYS A 34 -19.29 18.66 -5.64
N GLY A 35 -20.08 17.58 -5.68
CA GLY A 35 -19.78 16.35 -6.42
C GLY A 35 -19.97 15.09 -5.58
N GLN A 36 -19.86 13.92 -6.19
CA GLN A 36 -19.94 12.66 -5.45
C GLN A 36 -18.75 12.49 -4.50
N LYS A 37 -17.55 12.91 -4.93
CA LYS A 37 -16.30 12.83 -4.14
C LYS A 37 -16.27 13.74 -2.91
N SER A 38 -17.08 14.80 -2.88
CA SER A 38 -17.17 15.68 -1.71
C SER A 38 -18.12 15.11 -0.65
N ARG A 39 -19.10 14.29 -1.06
CA ARG A 39 -20.14 13.71 -0.20
C ARG A 39 -19.83 12.29 0.26
N GLY A 40 -19.12 11.51 -0.55
CA GLY A 40 -18.86 10.10 -0.27
C GLY A 40 -17.67 9.53 -1.02
N THR A 41 -17.49 8.23 -0.88
CA THR A 41 -16.40 7.47 -1.49
C THR A 41 -16.91 6.63 -2.65
N ILE A 42 -16.17 6.64 -3.74
CA ILE A 42 -16.41 5.77 -4.89
C ILE A 42 -15.50 4.54 -4.74
N GLY A 43 -15.98 3.36 -5.15
CA GLY A 43 -15.17 2.14 -5.12
C GLY A 43 -13.87 2.33 -5.93
N VAL A 44 -12.74 1.89 -5.37
CA VAL A 44 -11.40 2.11 -5.95
C VAL A 44 -11.29 1.58 -7.39
N LEU A 45 -11.97 0.46 -7.68
CA LEU A 45 -11.97 -0.20 -8.99
C LEU A 45 -13.06 0.29 -9.94
N PHE A 46 -13.88 1.27 -9.52
CA PHE A 46 -14.98 1.77 -10.33
C PHE A 46 -14.53 2.91 -11.24
N GLU A 47 -14.53 2.65 -12.55
CA GLU A 47 -14.13 3.62 -13.58
C GLU A 47 -15.30 4.49 -14.09
N GLY A 48 -16.51 4.35 -13.53
CA GLY A 48 -17.70 5.03 -14.06
C GLY A 48 -18.47 4.25 -15.13
N MET A 49 -18.02 3.04 -15.47
CA MET A 49 -18.65 2.16 -16.45
C MET A 49 -19.03 0.80 -15.83
N LYS A 50 -19.98 0.08 -16.46
CA LYS A 50 -20.38 -1.28 -16.04
C LYS A 50 -19.14 -2.16 -15.87
N MET A 51 -19.12 -3.01 -14.83
CA MET A 51 -17.98 -3.88 -14.48
C MET A 51 -17.43 -4.68 -15.68
N ARG A 52 -18.28 -5.10 -16.64
CA ARG A 52 -17.86 -5.79 -17.86
C ARG A 52 -16.86 -5.01 -18.72
N LYS A 53 -16.87 -3.67 -18.65
CA LYS A 53 -15.95 -2.79 -19.36
C LYS A 53 -14.76 -2.34 -18.50
N SER A 54 -14.68 -2.74 -17.24
CA SER A 54 -13.54 -2.37 -16.37
C SER A 54 -12.24 -3.06 -16.83
N TYR A 55 -11.10 -2.43 -16.53
CA TYR A 55 -9.78 -2.99 -16.85
C TYR A 55 -9.57 -4.41 -16.31
N LEU A 56 -10.14 -4.71 -15.13
CA LEU A 56 -10.10 -6.03 -14.50
C LEU A 56 -10.65 -7.14 -15.41
N LYS A 57 -11.65 -6.85 -16.24
CA LYS A 57 -12.26 -7.82 -17.15
C LYS A 57 -11.72 -7.74 -18.57
N ARG A 58 -11.04 -6.63 -18.93
CA ARG A 58 -10.37 -6.48 -20.22
C ARG A 58 -9.06 -7.27 -20.28
N LEU A 59 -8.33 -7.34 -19.16
CA LEU A 59 -7.07 -8.08 -19.12
C LEU A 59 -7.29 -9.60 -18.97
N PRO A 60 -6.46 -10.43 -19.63
CA PRO A 60 -6.48 -11.85 -19.40
C PRO A 60 -6.03 -12.17 -17.97
N LEU A 61 -6.62 -13.22 -17.38
CA LEU A 61 -6.17 -13.72 -16.09
C LEU A 61 -4.76 -14.29 -16.22
N MET A 62 -3.93 -14.05 -15.21
CA MET A 62 -2.61 -14.69 -15.16
C MET A 62 -2.76 -16.21 -15.15
N ARG A 63 -2.19 -16.86 -16.18
CA ARG A 63 -2.14 -18.32 -16.32
C ARG A 63 -1.29 -18.94 -15.20
N GLY A 64 -1.56 -20.19 -14.85
CA GLY A 64 -1.14 -20.93 -13.63
C GLY A 64 0.36 -21.04 -13.28
N LYS A 65 1.25 -20.23 -13.85
CA LYS A 65 2.67 -20.14 -13.46
C LYS A 65 2.76 -19.61 -12.02
N GLY A 66 2.94 -20.51 -11.04
CA GLY A 66 3.06 -20.20 -9.62
C GLY A 66 1.79 -20.39 -8.76
N LYS A 67 0.72 -20.96 -9.31
CA LYS A 67 -0.50 -21.34 -8.55
C LYS A 67 -0.60 -22.83 -8.23
N PHE A 68 0.13 -23.68 -8.94
CA PHE A 68 0.07 -25.14 -8.78
C PHE A 68 1.13 -25.72 -7.83
N HIS A 69 2.03 -24.88 -7.29
CA HIS A 69 3.11 -25.33 -6.42
C HIS A 69 3.04 -24.60 -5.07
N PRO A 70 3.33 -25.29 -3.95
CA PRO A 70 3.39 -24.65 -2.64
C PRO A 70 4.47 -23.56 -2.65
N LYS A 71 4.10 -22.34 -2.27
CA LYS A 71 5.06 -21.23 -2.17
C LYS A 71 5.95 -21.44 -0.95
N LYS A 72 7.27 -21.43 -1.13
CA LYS A 72 8.22 -21.43 -0.01
C LYS A 72 7.91 -20.28 0.95
N THR A 73 7.89 -20.56 2.24
CA THR A 73 7.70 -19.55 3.28
C THR A 73 8.85 -18.54 3.28
N ARG A 74 8.63 -17.33 3.81
CA ARG A 74 9.70 -16.32 3.92
C ARG A 74 10.94 -16.86 4.65
N LYS A 75 10.75 -17.70 5.67
CA LYS A 75 11.83 -18.34 6.43
C LYS A 75 12.66 -19.27 5.55
N GLN A 76 12.00 -20.15 4.77
CA GLN A 76 12.68 -21.06 3.85
C GLN A 76 13.49 -20.29 2.79
N LYS A 77 12.93 -19.23 2.22
CA LYS A 77 13.65 -18.36 1.26
C LYS A 77 14.87 -17.68 1.89
N TYR A 78 14.76 -17.22 3.13
CA TYR A 78 15.87 -16.58 3.85
C TYR A 78 17.01 -17.56 4.15
N VAL A 79 16.70 -18.77 4.58
CA VAL A 79 17.70 -19.83 4.82
C VAL A 79 18.43 -20.19 3.52
N GLU A 80 17.69 -20.35 2.42
CA GLU A 80 18.28 -20.64 1.10
C GLU A 80 19.16 -19.49 0.59
N PHE A 81 18.73 -18.24 0.80
CA PHE A 81 19.53 -17.05 0.47
C PHE A 81 20.81 -16.99 1.29
N LYS A 82 20.74 -17.25 2.60
CA LYS A 82 21.90 -17.25 3.50
C LYS A 82 22.89 -18.35 3.12
N ALA A 83 22.40 -19.56 2.81
CA ALA A 83 23.20 -20.69 2.38
C ALA A 83 23.92 -20.46 1.04
N LYS A 84 23.24 -19.83 0.05
CA LYS A 84 23.87 -19.45 -1.23
C LYS A 84 24.95 -18.39 -1.07
N LYS A 85 24.78 -17.46 -0.12
CA LYS A 85 25.76 -16.41 0.15
C LYS A 85 27.02 -16.93 0.85
N SER A 86 26.88 -17.94 1.70
CA SER A 86 28.01 -18.57 2.41
C SER A 86 28.77 -19.62 1.60
N ALA A 87 28.25 -20.03 0.43
CA ALA A 87 28.94 -21.00 -0.41
C ALA A 87 30.21 -20.37 -1.02
N PRO A 88 31.37 -21.06 -0.97
CA PRO A 88 32.56 -20.59 -1.66
C PRO A 88 32.25 -20.49 -3.16
N LYS A 89 32.59 -19.35 -3.78
CA LYS A 89 32.50 -19.21 -5.25
C LYS A 89 33.39 -20.30 -5.84
N LYS A 90 32.81 -21.30 -6.52
CA LYS A 90 33.59 -22.33 -7.22
C LYS A 90 34.56 -21.60 -8.14
N ALA A 91 35.86 -21.77 -7.91
CA ALA A 91 36.89 -21.26 -8.79
C ALA A 91 36.67 -21.91 -10.17
N SER A 92 36.37 -21.08 -11.16
CA SER A 92 36.36 -21.50 -12.55
C SER A 92 37.79 -21.88 -12.94
N LYS A 93 37.91 -23.03 -13.60
CA LYS A 93 39.13 -23.59 -14.19
C LYS A 93 39.92 -22.56 -14.98
#